data_AF-A0A383AU85-F1
#
_entry.id   AF-A0A383AU85-F1
#
_cell.length_a   1.000
_cell.length_b   1.000
_cell.length_c   1.000
_cell.angle_alpha   90.00
_cell.angle_beta   90.00
_cell.angle_gamma   90.00
#
_symmetry.space_group_name_H-M   'P 1'
#
loop_
_entity.id
_entity.type
_entity.pdbx_description
1 polymer ?
#
loop_
_entity_poly.entity_id
_entity_poly.type
_entity_poly.pdbx_seq_one_letter_code
_entity_poly.pdbx_strand_id
1 'polypeptide(L)'
;MESLEVKGYNDAFTTLTHRDLAQSLYDESAIIMQEVILTIDGNDHVKRRKTEFHLFRKDISRNYEQVDFPMILDPILDEAFSKGSSNLVELGYLVTMNVTADIAGIDRPEKTDSETKKLLELVKIFSEGATLVHSL
;
A
#
# COMPACT_ATOMS: atom_id res chain seq x y z
N MET A 1 -21.19 13.04 -16.35
CA MET A 1 -21.33 11.58 -16.35
C MET A 1 -22.27 11.23 -15.21
N GLU A 2 -23.25 10.35 -15.42
CA GLU A 2 -24.14 9.92 -14.34
C GLU A 2 -23.38 8.94 -13.44
N SER A 3 -23.44 9.12 -12.12
CA SER A 3 -22.81 8.21 -11.15
C SER A 3 -23.88 7.45 -10.38
N LEU A 4 -23.60 6.18 -10.08
CA LEU A 4 -24.47 5.31 -9.29
C LEU A 4 -23.78 4.99 -7.97
N GLU A 5 -24.46 5.25 -6.86
CA GLU A 5 -24.00 4.86 -5.54
C GLU A 5 -24.44 3.41 -5.25
N VAL A 6 -23.47 2.52 -5.00
CA VAL A 6 -23.73 1.12 -4.63
C VAL A 6 -23.71 1.01 -3.11
N LYS A 7 -24.82 0.54 -2.51
CA LYS A 7 -24.98 0.42 -1.05
C LYS A 7 -25.18 -1.03 -0.64
N GLY A 8 -24.66 -1.36 0.53
CA GLY A 8 -24.81 -2.70 1.10
C GLY A 8 -23.79 -3.70 0.57
N TYR A 9 -23.55 -4.73 1.38
CA TYR A 9 -22.45 -5.67 1.16
C TYR A 9 -22.58 -6.47 -0.15
N ASN A 10 -23.76 -7.03 -0.44
CA ASN A 10 -23.94 -7.91 -1.61
C ASN A 10 -23.77 -7.17 -2.93
N ASP A 11 -24.34 -5.96 -3.02
CA ASP A 11 -24.25 -5.15 -4.22
C ASP A 11 -22.80 -4.65 -4.41
N ALA A 12 -22.13 -4.21 -3.33
CA ALA A 12 -20.72 -3.84 -3.37
C ALA A 12 -19.82 -5.02 -3.78
N PHE A 13 -20.04 -6.21 -3.23
CA PHE A 13 -19.28 -7.40 -3.60
C PHE A 13 -19.48 -7.78 -5.07
N THR A 14 -20.73 -7.75 -5.54
CA THR A 14 -21.06 -8.05 -6.95
C THR A 14 -20.39 -7.05 -7.89
N THR A 15 -20.45 -5.76 -7.57
CA THR A 15 -19.80 -4.69 -8.34
C THR A 15 -18.27 -4.83 -8.35
N LEU A 16 -17.64 -4.99 -7.17
CA LEU A 16 -16.17 -5.08 -7.04
C LEU A 16 -15.57 -6.35 -7.65
N THR A 17 -16.38 -7.37 -7.92
CA THR A 17 -15.93 -8.63 -8.54
C THR A 17 -16.38 -8.77 -10.00
N HIS A 18 -17.11 -7.79 -10.53
CA HIS A 18 -17.60 -7.80 -11.91
C HIS A 18 -16.44 -7.57 -12.88
N ARG A 19 -16.22 -8.50 -13.81
CA ARG A 19 -15.06 -8.48 -14.71
C ARG A 19 -15.10 -7.37 -15.76
N ASP A 20 -16.29 -6.88 -16.07
CA ASP A 20 -16.48 -5.79 -17.02
C ASP A 20 -16.40 -4.39 -16.37
N LEU A 21 -16.11 -4.32 -15.07
CA LEU A 21 -15.87 -3.07 -14.36
C LEU A 21 -14.39 -2.93 -14.01
N ALA A 22 -13.87 -1.70 -14.13
CA ALA A 22 -12.51 -1.33 -13.76
C ALA A 22 -12.52 -0.16 -12.78
N GLN A 23 -11.45 -0.02 -12.01
CA GLN A 23 -11.31 1.10 -11.07
C GLN A 23 -10.95 2.38 -11.83
N SER A 24 -11.82 3.39 -11.77
CA SER A 24 -11.61 4.67 -12.48
C SER A 24 -10.91 5.76 -11.68
N LEU A 25 -10.64 5.53 -10.39
CA LEU A 25 -10.05 6.55 -9.49
C LEU A 25 -8.68 7.04 -9.98
N TYR A 26 -7.94 6.25 -10.75
CA TYR A 26 -6.57 6.59 -11.14
C TYR A 26 -6.40 6.83 -12.64
N ASP A 27 -7.49 6.78 -13.42
CA ASP A 27 -7.47 6.91 -14.88
C ASP A 27 -6.85 8.24 -15.33
N GLU A 28 -7.17 9.31 -14.60
CA GLU A 28 -6.71 10.66 -14.93
C GLU A 28 -5.28 10.94 -14.40
N SER A 29 -4.73 10.07 -13.54
CA SER A 29 -3.37 10.18 -12.97
C SER A 29 -2.37 9.24 -13.65
N ALA A 30 -2.51 9.09 -14.97
CA ALA A 30 -1.76 8.13 -15.77
C ALA A 30 -0.23 8.26 -15.63
N ILE A 31 0.33 9.44 -15.32
CA ILE A 31 1.79 9.59 -15.24
C ILE A 31 2.41 8.72 -14.12
N ILE A 32 1.76 8.64 -12.96
CA ILE A 32 2.25 7.87 -11.80
C ILE A 32 1.60 6.49 -11.75
N MET A 33 0.34 6.38 -12.20
CA MET A 33 -0.48 5.17 -12.03
C MET A 33 -0.56 4.28 -13.27
N GLN A 34 0.10 4.64 -14.37
CA GLN A 34 0.18 3.80 -15.57
C GLN A 34 0.86 2.46 -15.24
N GLU A 35 0.27 1.38 -15.74
CA GLU A 35 0.77 0.00 -15.61
C GLU A 35 0.88 -0.54 -14.16
N VAL A 36 0.35 0.20 -13.18
CA VAL A 36 0.18 -0.30 -11.82
C VAL A 36 -0.93 -1.35 -11.81
N ILE A 37 -0.76 -2.41 -11.00
CA ILE A 37 -1.75 -3.50 -10.90
C ILE A 37 -3.18 -3.00 -10.57
N LEU A 38 -3.31 -1.83 -9.94
CA LEU A 38 -4.58 -1.18 -9.58
C LEU A 38 -5.33 -0.57 -10.77
N THR A 39 -4.67 -0.31 -11.91
CA THR A 39 -5.22 0.39 -13.08
C THR A 39 -5.25 -0.46 -14.35
N ILE A 40 -4.42 -1.49 -14.42
CA ILE A 40 -4.49 -2.48 -15.51
C ILE A 40 -5.68 -3.42 -15.30
N ASP A 41 -6.26 -3.89 -16.40
CA ASP A 41 -7.43 -4.75 -16.41
C ASP A 41 -7.22 -5.99 -17.32
N GLY A 42 -8.26 -6.81 -17.41
CA GLY A 42 -8.28 -7.98 -18.29
C GLY A 42 -7.10 -8.94 -18.11
N ASN A 43 -6.53 -9.38 -19.24
CA ASN A 43 -5.46 -10.38 -19.25
C ASN A 43 -4.13 -9.84 -18.69
N ASP A 44 -3.87 -8.55 -18.80
CA ASP A 44 -2.61 -7.99 -18.32
C ASP A 44 -2.61 -7.85 -16.81
N HIS A 45 -3.76 -7.47 -16.22
CA HIS A 45 -3.98 -7.61 -14.78
C HIS A 45 -3.76 -9.05 -14.29
N VAL A 46 -4.33 -10.05 -14.98
CA VAL A 46 -4.16 -11.46 -14.59
C VAL A 46 -2.69 -11.88 -14.60
N LYS A 47 -1.92 -11.50 -15.65
CA LYS A 47 -0.48 -11.80 -15.74
C LYS A 47 0.32 -11.11 -14.63
N ARG A 48 0.06 -9.83 -14.39
CA ARG A 48 0.76 -9.05 -13.36
C ARG A 48 0.47 -9.61 -11.97
N ARG A 49 -0.80 -9.84 -11.65
CA ARG A 49 -1.23 -10.43 -10.38
C ARG A 49 -0.60 -11.79 -10.17
N LYS A 50 -0.55 -12.66 -11.18
CA LYS A 50 0.11 -13.97 -11.06
C LYS A 50 1.60 -13.85 -10.70
N THR A 51 2.26 -12.82 -11.23
CA THR A 51 3.69 -12.57 -10.98
C THR A 51 3.90 -12.01 -9.57
N GLU A 52 3.17 -10.96 -9.19
CA GLU A 52 3.31 -10.30 -7.88
C GLU A 52 2.79 -11.15 -6.72
N PHE A 53 1.79 -12.00 -6.94
CA PHE A 53 1.22 -12.88 -5.92
C PHE A 53 2.22 -13.86 -5.32
N HIS A 54 3.38 -14.05 -5.96
CA HIS A 54 4.46 -14.88 -5.43
C HIS A 54 4.85 -14.44 -4.01
N LEU A 55 4.97 -13.13 -3.76
CA LEU A 55 5.31 -12.56 -2.44
C LEU A 55 4.25 -12.85 -1.38
N PHE A 56 3.00 -13.07 -1.81
CA PHE A 56 1.85 -13.28 -0.93
C PHE A 56 1.45 -14.76 -0.81
N ARG A 57 2.28 -15.70 -1.30
CA ARG A 57 2.05 -17.12 -1.08
C ARG A 57 2.18 -17.45 0.40
N LYS A 58 1.33 -18.36 0.88
CA LYS A 58 1.18 -18.70 2.30
C LYS A 58 2.50 -19.05 3.00
N ASP A 59 3.39 -19.77 2.33
CA ASP A 59 4.69 -20.17 2.86
C ASP A 59 5.61 -18.95 3.05
N ILE A 60 5.65 -18.05 2.06
CA ILE A 60 6.43 -16.81 2.12
C ILE A 60 5.85 -15.86 3.15
N SER A 61 4.54 -15.59 3.09
CA SER A 61 3.88 -14.64 3.98
C SER A 61 3.95 -15.08 5.44
N ARG A 62 3.85 -16.39 5.72
CA ARG A 62 3.99 -16.93 7.08
C ARG A 62 5.40 -16.77 7.62
N ASN A 63 6.43 -17.04 6.81
CA ASN A 63 7.80 -16.85 7.24
C ASN A 63 8.07 -15.37 7.53
N TYR A 64 7.63 -14.49 6.62
CA TYR A 64 7.74 -13.05 6.78
C TYR A 64 7.08 -12.58 8.08
N GLU A 65 5.83 -12.97 8.34
CA GLU A 65 5.08 -12.60 9.54
C GLU A 65 5.76 -13.08 10.84
N GLN A 66 6.38 -14.26 10.82
CA GLN A 66 6.95 -14.87 12.03
C GLN A 66 8.38 -14.47 12.31
N VAL A 67 9.13 -14.05 11.28
CA VAL A 67 10.58 -13.83 11.37
C VAL A 67 10.93 -12.39 11.06
N ASP A 68 10.58 -11.91 9.87
CA ASP A 68 11.07 -10.63 9.36
C ASP A 68 10.25 -9.46 9.93
N PHE A 69 8.93 -9.60 9.99
CA PHE A 69 8.01 -8.57 10.46
C PHE A 69 8.26 -8.14 11.92
N PRO A 70 8.48 -9.05 12.90
CA PRO A 70 8.83 -8.65 14.26
C PRO A 70 10.15 -7.87 14.33
N MET A 71 11.16 -8.24 13.53
CA MET A 71 12.45 -7.52 13.50
C MET A 71 12.30 -6.05 13.05
N ILE A 72 11.25 -5.75 12.28
CA ILE A 72 10.90 -4.39 11.86
C ILE A 72 10.06 -3.70 12.93
N LEU A 73 9.09 -4.41 13.52
CA LEU A 73 8.08 -3.84 14.39
C LEU A 73 8.58 -3.60 15.82
N ASP A 74 9.33 -4.54 16.39
CA ASP A 74 9.73 -4.54 17.79
C ASP A 74 10.50 -3.25 18.17
N PRO A 75 11.50 -2.77 17.41
CA PRO A 75 12.20 -1.52 17.76
C PRO A 75 11.27 -0.30 17.80
N ILE A 76 10.30 -0.24 16.90
CA ILE A 76 9.34 0.87 16.80
C ILE A 76 8.40 0.86 18.01
N LEU A 77 7.91 -0.33 18.39
CA LEU A 77 7.03 -0.50 19.54
C LEU A 77 7.77 -0.31 20.87
N ASP A 78 9.00 -0.80 21.00
CA ASP A 78 9.84 -0.67 22.19
C ASP A 78 10.16 0.80 22.48
N GLU A 79 10.43 1.61 21.44
CA GLU A 79 10.64 3.04 21.59
C GLU A 79 9.36 3.74 22.09
N ALA A 80 8.22 3.44 21.46
CA ALA A 80 6.93 4.00 21.87
C ALA A 80 6.56 3.60 23.31
N PHE A 81 6.82 2.35 23.68
CA PHE A 81 6.60 1.83 25.02
C PHE A 81 7.51 2.52 26.04
N SER A 82 8.80 2.66 25.74
CA SER A 82 9.79 3.31 26.60
C SER A 82 9.46 4.79 26.86
N LYS A 83 8.88 5.48 25.87
CA LYS A 83 8.38 6.87 26.03
C LYS A 83 7.10 6.97 26.88
N GLY A 84 6.43 5.85 27.15
CA GLY A 84 5.16 5.79 27.90
C GLY A 84 3.96 6.40 27.19
N SER A 85 4.14 6.88 25.95
CA SER A 85 3.10 7.49 25.12
C SER A 85 3.55 7.55 23.65
N SER A 86 2.58 7.57 22.73
CA SER A 86 2.85 7.72 21.29
C SER A 86 1.64 8.30 20.55
N ASN A 87 1.89 9.00 19.45
CA ASN A 87 0.85 9.38 18.49
C ASN A 87 0.57 8.18 17.58
N LEU A 88 -0.63 7.60 17.68
CA LEU A 88 -1.01 6.41 16.90
C LEU A 88 -0.96 6.62 15.38
N VAL A 89 -1.22 7.84 14.90
CA VAL A 89 -1.14 8.14 13.47
C VAL A 89 0.32 8.10 13.00
N GLU A 90 1.22 8.70 13.76
CA GLU A 90 2.66 8.66 13.45
C GLU A 90 3.22 7.25 13.57
N LEU A 91 2.82 6.51 14.61
CA LEU A 91 3.19 5.12 14.80
C LEU A 91 2.73 4.25 13.60
N GLY A 92 1.49 4.43 13.15
CA GLY A 92 0.96 3.75 11.97
C GLY A 92 1.76 4.05 10.70
N TYR A 93 2.16 5.31 10.49
CA TYR A 93 3.03 5.68 9.38
C TYR A 93 4.42 5.04 9.47
N LEU A 94 5.05 5.06 10.65
CA LEU A 94 6.35 4.44 10.85
C LEU A 94 6.30 2.94 10.52
N VAL A 95 5.33 2.22 11.09
CA VAL A 95 5.17 0.79 10.84
C VAL A 95 4.91 0.53 9.35
N THR A 96 3.92 1.18 8.76
CA THR A 96 3.54 0.95 7.37
C THR A 96 4.68 1.26 6.41
N MET A 97 5.42 2.34 6.62
CA MET A 97 6.53 2.72 5.75
C MET A 97 7.74 1.79 5.88
N ASN A 98 8.07 1.35 7.10
CA ASN A 98 9.16 0.40 7.31
C ASN A 98 8.86 -0.95 6.64
N VAL A 99 7.63 -1.45 6.81
CA VAL A 99 7.16 -2.70 6.20
C VAL A 99 7.12 -2.61 4.67
N THR A 100 6.62 -1.48 4.15
CA THR A 100 6.56 -1.24 2.69
C THR A 100 7.96 -1.17 2.10
N ALA A 101 8.90 -0.48 2.76
CA ALA A 101 10.28 -0.39 2.31
C ALA A 101 10.94 -1.77 2.25
N ASP A 102 10.69 -2.62 3.25
CA ASP A 102 11.24 -3.98 3.30
C ASP A 102 10.69 -4.88 2.17
N ILE A 103 9.36 -4.95 2.02
CA ILE A 103 8.71 -5.73 0.95
C ILE A 103 9.13 -5.23 -0.44
N ALA A 104 9.34 -3.92 -0.60
CA ALA A 104 9.79 -3.32 -1.86
C ALA A 104 11.29 -3.47 -2.12
N GLY A 105 12.07 -3.96 -1.15
CA GLY A 105 13.53 -4.07 -1.26
C GLY A 105 14.24 -2.72 -1.30
N ILE A 106 13.71 -1.70 -0.62
CA ILE A 106 14.33 -0.38 -0.51
C ILE A 106 15.43 -0.43 0.56
N ASP A 107 16.67 -0.17 0.15
CA ASP A 107 17.80 -0.11 1.05
C ASP A 107 17.67 1.04 2.06
N ARG A 108 17.79 0.69 3.34
CA ARG A 108 17.88 1.61 4.48
C ARG A 108 19.02 1.16 5.39
N PRO A 109 20.27 1.53 5.08
CA PRO A 109 21.44 1.01 5.79
C PRO A 109 21.43 1.35 7.28
N GLU A 110 21.00 2.56 7.64
CA GLU A 110 21.03 3.02 9.03
C GLU A 110 19.73 2.70 9.79
N LYS A 111 18.67 2.30 9.07
CA LYS A 111 17.33 1.99 9.60
C LYS A 111 16.78 3.07 10.56
N THR A 112 17.08 4.33 10.27
CA THR A 112 16.70 5.46 11.14
C THR A 112 15.28 5.94 10.91
N ASP A 113 14.75 6.67 11.90
CA ASP A 113 13.53 7.47 11.78
C ASP A 113 13.60 8.49 10.65
N SER A 114 14.78 9.09 10.43
CA SER A 114 14.98 10.10 9.40
C SER A 114 14.80 9.52 8.00
N GLU A 115 15.39 8.35 7.72
CA GLU A 115 15.19 7.63 6.47
C GLU A 115 13.71 7.27 6.25
N THR A 116 13.03 6.79 7.30
CA THR A 116 11.59 6.49 7.23
C THR A 116 10.77 7.74 6.90
N LYS A 117 11.04 8.86 7.58
CA LYS A 117 10.36 10.14 7.34
C LYS A 117 10.60 10.64 5.92
N LYS A 118 11.79 10.44 5.37
CA LYS A 118 12.08 10.81 3.98
C LYS A 118 11.28 9.97 2.99
N LEU A 119 11.17 8.67 3.20
CA LEU A 119 10.31 7.81 2.37
C LEU A 119 8.84 8.22 2.49
N LEU A 120 8.37 8.54 3.70
CA LEU A 120 7.01 9.02 3.91
C LEU A 120 6.73 10.34 3.17
N GLU A 121 7.68 11.28 3.16
CA GLU A 121 7.59 12.52 2.40
C GLU A 121 7.44 12.26 0.90
N LEU A 122 8.26 11.35 0.35
CA LEU A 122 8.18 10.96 -1.06
C LEU A 122 6.84 10.31 -1.39
N VAL A 123 6.37 9.38 -0.56
CA VAL A 123 5.07 8.72 -0.74
C VAL A 123 3.93 9.71 -0.72
N LYS A 124 3.96 10.73 0.16
CA LYS A 124 2.96 11.80 0.17
C LYS A 124 2.95 12.57 -1.14
N ILE A 125 4.12 12.98 -1.65
CA ILE A 125 4.24 13.68 -2.94
C ILE A 125 3.68 12.83 -4.09
N PHE A 126 4.01 11.54 -4.13
CA PHE A 126 3.49 10.64 -5.17
C PHE A 126 1.98 10.39 -5.02
N SER A 127 1.49 10.30 -3.78
CA SER A 127 0.06 10.09 -3.51
C SER A 127 -0.76 11.30 -3.93
N GLU A 128 -0.28 12.51 -3.62
CA GLU A 128 -0.87 13.76 -4.10
C GLU A 128 -0.90 13.80 -5.63
N GLY A 129 0.20 13.43 -6.29
CA GLY A 129 0.26 13.32 -7.75
C GLY A 129 -0.71 12.27 -8.33
N ALA A 130 -0.93 11.15 -7.61
CA ALA A 130 -1.84 10.08 -8.01
C ALA A 130 -3.33 10.42 -7.79
N THR A 131 -3.65 11.45 -7.02
CA THR A 131 -5.02 11.90 -6.75
C THR A 131 -5.25 13.36 -7.16
N LEU A 132 -4.28 14.00 -7.80
CA LEU A 132 -4.28 15.43 -8.08
C LEU A 132 -5.49 15.86 -8.90
N VAL A 133 -5.98 14.96 -9.76
CA VAL A 133 -7.11 15.22 -10.63
C VAL A 133 -8.47 15.13 -9.90
N HIS A 134 -8.53 14.50 -8.74
CA HIS A 134 -9.73 14.47 -7.87
C HIS A 134 -9.75 15.59 -6.82
N SER A 135 -8.70 16.41 -6.78
CA SER A 135 -8.53 17.50 -5.81
C SER A 135 -8.75 18.90 -6.44
N LEU A 136 -9.07 18.96 -7.73
CA LEU A 136 -9.39 20.16 -8.52
C LEU A 136 -10.88 20.19 -8.87
#